data_AF-A0AAD0WPB4-F1
#
_entry.id   AF-A0AAD0WPB4-F1
#
_cell.length_a   1.000
_cell.length_b   1.000
_cell.length_c   1.000
_cell.angle_alpha   90.00
_cell.angle_beta   90.00
_cell.angle_gamma   90.00
#
_symmetry.space_group_name_H-M   'P 1'
#
loop_
_entity.id
_entity.type
_entity.pdbx_description
1 polymer ?
#
loop_
_entity_poly.entity_id
_entity_poly.type
_entity_poly.pdbx_seq_one_letter_code
_entity_poly.pdbx_strand_id
1 'polypeptide(L)' 'MELTSDQKELKKELAKYKRKVVELAGEVHDIVEDTIWTDYVRLPKLSEDIKNAMKEVIEFQEQHPYLK' A
#
# COMPACT_ATOMS: atom_id res chain seq x y z
N MET A 1 12.57 1.97 23.61
CA MET A 1 13.54 0.96 23.17
C MET A 1 13.99 1.34 21.77
N GLU A 2 15.30 1.43 21.52
CA GLU A 2 15.80 1.53 20.14
C GLU A 2 15.53 0.21 19.41
N LEU A 3 15.10 0.30 18.16
CA LEU A 3 14.96 -0.87 17.29
C LEU A 3 16.35 -1.46 16.99
N THR A 4 16.46 -2.79 16.96
CA THR A 4 17.65 -3.47 16.45
C THR A 4 17.86 -3.15 14.96
N SER A 5 19.04 -3.46 14.42
CA SER A 5 19.33 -3.26 12.99
C SER A 5 18.28 -3.95 12.10
N ASP A 6 17.97 -5.21 12.40
CA ASP A 6 16.99 -6.02 11.66
C ASP A 6 15.58 -5.43 11.76
N GLN A 7 15.19 -4.94 12.94
CA GLN A 7 13.90 -4.28 13.11
C GLN A 7 13.82 -2.94 12.34
N LYS A 8 14.93 -2.22 12.20
CA LYS A 8 15.01 -1.01 11.37
C LYS A 8 14.88 -1.35 9.88
N GLU A 9 15.42 -2.48 9.43
CA GLU A 9 15.25 -2.96 8.05
C GLU A 9 13.81 -3.37 7.76
N LEU A 10 13.19 -4.16 8.63
CA LEU A 10 11.80 -4.56 8.48
C LEU A 10 10.85 -3.35 8.54
N LYS A 11 11.18 -2.31 9.32
CA LYS A 11 10.44 -1.04 9.29
C LYS A 11 10.55 -0.32 7.93
N LYS A 12 11.72 -0.33 7.29
CA LYS A 12 11.88 0.21 5.93
C LYS A 12 11.07 -0.60 4.93
N GLU A 13 11.02 -1.90 5.09
CA GLU A 13 10.24 -2.79 4.23
C GLU A 13 8.74 -2.54 4.35
N LEU A 14 8.22 -2.42 5.58
CA LEU A 14 6.84 -2.00 5.82
C LEU A 14 6.51 -0.65 5.18
N ALA A 15 7.45 0.31 5.21
CA ALA A 15 7.27 1.61 4.57
C ALA A 15 7.15 1.49 3.04
N LYS A 16 7.83 0.53 2.41
CA LYS A 16 7.68 0.25 0.97
C LYS A 16 6.29 -0.29 0.66
N TYR A 17 5.80 -1.26 1.44
CA TYR A 17 4.44 -1.81 1.24
C TYR A 17 3.37 -0.73 1.41
N LYS A 18 3.48 0.11 2.43
CA LYS A 18 2.56 1.24 2.64
C LYS A 18 2.62 2.26 1.50
N ARG A 19 3.81 2.54 0.96
CA ARG A 19 3.96 3.46 -0.18
C ARG A 19 3.23 2.95 -1.42
N LYS A 20 3.35 1.66 -1.74
CA LYS A 20 2.65 1.03 -2.87
C LYS A 20 1.13 1.22 -2.77
N VAL A 21 0.56 1.05 -1.58
CA VAL A 21 -0.88 1.30 -1.36
C VAL A 21 -1.26 2.75 -1.65
N VAL A 22 -0.46 3.70 -1.15
CA VAL A 22 -0.73 5.14 -1.33
C VAL A 22 -0.61 5.55 -2.80
N GLU A 23 0.37 5.03 -3.53
CA GLU A 23 0.53 5.29 -4.97
C GLU A 23 -0.70 4.81 -5.75
N LEU A 24 -1.19 3.59 -5.48
CA LEU A 24 -2.41 3.08 -6.11
C LEU A 24 -3.66 3.88 -5.73
N ALA A 25 -3.77 4.34 -4.49
CA ALA A 25 -4.85 5.20 -4.05
C ALA A 25 -4.81 6.58 -4.74
N GLY A 26 -3.61 7.12 -4.97
CA GLY A 26 -3.41 8.34 -5.75
C GLY A 26 -3.88 8.18 -7.20
N GLU A 27 -3.57 7.04 -7.83
CA GLU A 27 -4.06 6.78 -9.19
C GLU A 27 -5.59 6.69 -9.27
N VAL A 28 -6.24 6.12 -8.26
CA VAL A 28 -7.71 6.14 -8.16
C VAL A 28 -8.23 7.57 -8.02
N HIS A 29 -7.60 8.39 -7.17
CA HIS A 29 -7.96 9.80 -6.99
C HIS A 29 -7.87 10.54 -8.33
N ASP A 30 -6.77 10.43 -9.05
CA ASP A 30 -6.55 11.10 -10.33
C ASP A 30 -7.58 10.67 -11.38
N ILE A 31 -7.92 9.37 -11.44
CA ILE A 31 -8.97 8.90 -12.36
C ILE A 31 -10.34 9.48 -11.98
N VAL A 32 -10.70 9.48 -10.70
CA VAL A 32 -12.02 9.96 -10.26
C VAL A 32 -12.15 11.47 -10.45
N GLU A 33 -11.08 12.24 -10.21
CA GLU A 33 -11.10 13.69 -10.32
C GLU A 33 -10.96 14.20 -11.76
N ASP A 34 -10.04 13.63 -12.55
CA ASP A 34 -9.62 14.22 -13.82
C ASP A 34 -10.06 13.43 -15.07
N THR A 35 -10.02 12.10 -15.02
CA THR A 35 -10.15 11.27 -16.25
C THR A 35 -11.28 10.25 -16.22
N ILE A 36 -12.26 10.41 -15.34
CA ILE A 36 -13.31 9.41 -15.10
C ILE A 36 -14.09 9.03 -16.37
N TRP A 37 -14.31 9.98 -17.29
CA TRP A 37 -15.07 9.74 -18.52
C TRP A 37 -14.35 8.83 -19.52
N THR A 38 -13.02 8.66 -19.41
CA THR A 38 -12.22 7.82 -20.30
C THR A 38 -11.60 6.63 -19.60
N ASP A 39 -11.15 6.81 -18.35
CA ASP A 39 -10.26 5.85 -17.67
C ASP A 39 -10.99 5.01 -16.61
N TYR A 40 -12.30 5.20 -16.41
CA TYR A 40 -13.09 4.46 -15.41
C TYR A 40 -12.94 2.93 -15.51
N VAL A 41 -12.66 2.42 -16.71
CA VAL A 41 -12.46 0.98 -16.97
C VAL A 41 -11.28 0.38 -16.18
N ARG A 42 -10.34 1.21 -15.72
CA ARG A 42 -9.18 0.80 -14.90
C ARG A 42 -9.53 0.65 -13.42
N LEU A 43 -10.58 1.31 -12.93
CA LEU A 43 -10.94 1.35 -11.50
C LEU A 43 -11.17 -0.04 -10.87
N PRO A 44 -11.81 -1.02 -11.53
CA PRO A 44 -11.97 -2.36 -10.95
C PRO A 44 -10.62 -3.05 -10.70
N LYS A 45 -9.68 -2.91 -11.64
CA LYS A 45 -8.34 -3.49 -11.52
C LYS A 45 -7.55 -2.79 -10.40
N LEU A 46 -7.58 -1.46 -10.37
CA LEU A 46 -6.92 -0.69 -9.30
C LEU A 46 -7.47 -1.02 -7.92
N SER A 47 -8.78 -1.23 -7.80
CA SER A 47 -9.41 -1.65 -6.55
C SER A 47 -8.88 -3.01 -6.07
N GLU A 48 -8.75 -3.99 -6.97
CA GLU A 48 -8.19 -5.30 -6.63
C GLU A 48 -6.69 -5.20 -6.30
N ASP A 49 -5.94 -4.34 -6.99
CA ASP A 49 -4.52 -4.12 -6.72
C ASP A 49 -4.29 -3.45 -5.36
N ILE A 50 -5.13 -2.48 -4.97
CA ILE A 50 -5.12 -1.87 -3.63
C ILE A 50 -5.41 -2.94 -2.57
N LYS A 51 -6.42 -3.78 -2.78
CA LYS A 51 -6.77 -4.87 -1.85
C LYS A 51 -5.59 -5.84 -1.67
N ASN A 52 -4.93 -6.22 -2.75
CA ASN A 52 -3.75 -7.10 -2.69
C ASN A 52 -2.56 -6.42 -1.99
N ALA A 53 -2.28 -5.14 -2.29
CA ALA A 53 -1.22 -4.39 -1.63
C ALA A 53 -1.50 -4.20 -0.12
N MET A 54 -2.76 -3.96 0.26
CA MET A 54 -3.15 -3.88 1.67
C MET A 54 -3.01 -5.23 2.38
N LYS A 55 -3.31 -6.34 1.70
CA LYS A 55 -3.07 -7.68 2.24
C LYS A 55 -1.59 -7.89 2.58
N GLU A 56 -0.67 -7.50 1.69
CA GLU A 56 0.78 -7.55 1.95
C GLU A 56 1.15 -6.74 3.21
N VAL A 57 0.59 -5.54 3.39
CA VAL A 57 0.82 -4.71 4.58
C VAL A 57 0.33 -5.41 5.85
N ILE A 58 -0.88 -5.96 5.82
CA ILE A 58 -1.51 -6.60 6.98
C ILE A 58 -0.71 -7.85 7.38
N GLU A 59 -0.43 -8.74 6.42
CA GLU A 59 0.34 -9.97 6.66
C GLU A 59 1.74 -9.65 7.22
N PHE A 60 2.40 -8.60 6.71
CA PHE A 60 3.70 -8.17 7.23
C PHE A 60 3.60 -7.65 8.67
N GLN A 61 2.55 -6.88 9.00
CA GLN A 61 2.32 -6.39 10.36
C GLN A 61 1.94 -7.50 11.35
N GLU A 62 1.26 -8.55 10.88
CA GLU A 62 0.94 -9.73 11.69
C GLU A 62 2.19 -10.55 12.01
N GLN A 63 3.08 -10.73 11.03
CA GLN A 63 4.37 -11.41 11.22
C GLN A 63 5.34 -10.61 12.09
N HIS A 64 5.17 -9.28 12.15
CA HIS A 64 6.04 -8.38 12.89
C HIS A 64 5.24 -7.45 13.82
N PRO A 65 4.66 -7.95 14.93
CA PRO A 65 3.76 -7.18 15.81
C PRO A 65 4.41 -5.94 16.44
N TYR A 66 5.74 -5.93 16.57
CA TYR A 66 6.54 -4.82 17.08
C TYR A 66 6.67 -3.65 16.10
N LEU A 67 6.16 -3.77 14.87
CA LEU A 67 6.12 -2.72 13.84
C LEU A 67 4.74 -2.05 13.69
N LYS A 68 3.75 -2.42 14.52
CA LYS A 68 2.43 -1.78 14.55
C LYS A 68 2.48 -0.35 15.08
#